data_AF-A0A0D0QEW5-F1
#
_entry.id   AF-A0A0D0QEW5-F1
#
_cell.length_a   1.000
_cell.length_b   1.000
_cell.length_c   1.000
_cell.angle_alpha   90.00
_cell.angle_beta   90.00
_cell.angle_gamma   90.00
#
_symmetry.space_group_name_H-M   'P 1'
#
loop_
_entity.id
_entity.type
_entity.pdbx_description
1 polymer ?
#
loop_
_entity_poly.entity_id
_entity_poly.type
_entity_poly.pdbx_seq_one_letter_code
_entity_poly.pdbx_strand_id
1 'polypeptide(L)'
;MRFVLACVAVLATLLPAAPARALDFETCTKVEMERIHAAVDGALTMSAAAAAAVGDDETYGRWFGRYSARNAEEVRNSLKAVHDALLRDELYLICMNDGFDGCKDGTYAYVYRDEPYRIYLCPSFHFLPGMFEYDNTADEMENGTREGTIIHELSHFEAVAGTDDNCYARSVCSSEARRQPGLVIRNADSFQYYAEDIAVLPVPGGAILIRTGRLRR
;
A
#
# COMPACT_ATOMS: atom_id res chain seq x y z
N MET A 1 -63.49 -9.04 -5.86
CA MET A 1 -62.02 -9.26 -5.85
C MET A 1 -61.33 -8.06 -6.45
N ARG A 2 -60.67 -7.22 -5.65
CA ARG A 2 -59.78 -6.15 -6.13
C ARG A 2 -58.43 -6.35 -5.44
N PHE A 3 -57.44 -6.79 -6.22
CA PHE A 3 -56.05 -6.94 -5.77
C PHE A 3 -55.43 -5.55 -5.64
N VAL A 4 -54.92 -5.21 -4.47
CA VAL A 4 -54.11 -4.01 -4.24
C VAL A 4 -52.66 -4.42 -4.48
N LEU A 5 -52.06 -3.91 -5.56
CA LEU A 5 -50.62 -4.01 -5.82
C LEU A 5 -49.90 -3.05 -4.86
N ALA A 6 -49.17 -3.57 -3.89
CA ALA A 6 -48.26 -2.78 -3.06
C ALA A 6 -46.94 -2.59 -3.82
N CYS A 7 -46.72 -1.41 -4.39
CA CYS A 7 -45.41 -1.00 -4.89
C CYS A 7 -44.47 -0.76 -3.70
N VAL A 8 -43.55 -1.68 -3.46
CA VAL A 8 -42.42 -1.45 -2.54
C VAL A 8 -41.42 -0.56 -3.29
N ALA A 9 -41.40 0.73 -2.94
CA ALA A 9 -40.37 1.65 -3.40
C ALA A 9 -39.05 1.29 -2.68
N VAL A 10 -38.10 0.71 -3.41
CA VAL A 10 -36.72 0.56 -2.94
C VAL A 10 -36.08 1.94 -3.00
N LEU A 11 -36.03 2.62 -1.85
CA LEU A 11 -35.33 3.89 -1.70
C LEU A 11 -33.82 3.59 -1.72
N ALA A 12 -33.19 3.72 -2.89
CA ALA A 12 -31.74 3.67 -3.00
C ALA A 12 -31.17 4.92 -2.30
N THR A 13 -30.64 4.74 -1.09
CA THR A 13 -29.91 5.80 -0.40
C THR A 13 -28.63 6.07 -1.17
N LEU A 14 -28.62 7.14 -1.96
CA LEU A 14 -27.40 7.72 -2.52
C LEU A 14 -26.55 8.22 -1.35
N LEU A 15 -25.60 7.39 -0.91
CA LEU A 15 -24.53 7.83 -0.03
C LEU A 15 -23.79 8.97 -0.75
N PRO A 16 -23.58 10.14 -0.11
CA PRO A 16 -22.76 11.18 -0.71
C PRO A 16 -21.37 10.61 -0.97
N ALA A 17 -20.85 10.81 -2.18
CA ALA A 17 -19.47 10.50 -2.49
C ALA A 17 -18.59 11.29 -1.51
N ALA A 18 -17.71 10.60 -0.78
CA ALA A 18 -16.70 11.28 0.02
C ALA A 18 -15.92 12.24 -0.89
N PRO A 19 -15.56 13.44 -0.43
CA PRO A 19 -14.73 14.34 -1.21
C PRO A 19 -13.46 13.61 -1.62
N ALA A 20 -13.12 13.64 -2.92
CA ALA A 20 -11.85 13.12 -3.39
C ALA A 20 -10.74 13.91 -2.70
N ARG A 21 -9.81 13.20 -2.06
CA ARG A 21 -8.66 13.82 -1.40
C ARG A 21 -7.82 14.53 -2.45
N ALA A 22 -7.48 15.79 -2.21
CA ALA A 22 -6.60 16.53 -3.10
C ALA A 22 -5.16 16.04 -2.86
N LEU A 23 -4.55 15.49 -3.90
CA LEU A 23 -3.14 15.13 -3.91
C LEU A 23 -2.33 16.25 -4.56
N ASP A 24 -1.20 16.59 -3.93
CA ASP A 24 -0.25 17.53 -4.52
C ASP A 24 0.72 16.77 -5.42
N PHE A 25 0.76 17.17 -6.70
CA PHE A 25 1.62 16.58 -7.71
C PHE A 25 2.61 17.61 -8.24
N GLU A 26 3.87 17.19 -8.42
CA GLU A 26 4.91 17.98 -9.07
C GLU A 26 5.42 17.20 -10.28
N THR A 27 5.61 17.89 -11.41
CA THR A 27 6.15 17.35 -12.67
C THR A 27 5.46 16.12 -13.27
N CYS A 28 4.31 15.71 -12.73
CA CYS A 28 3.51 14.58 -13.24
C CYS A 28 2.62 14.95 -14.43
N THR A 29 2.56 14.06 -15.43
CA THR A 29 1.55 14.08 -16.48
C THR A 29 0.18 13.68 -15.92
N LYS A 30 -0.90 14.00 -16.64
CA LYS A 30 -2.27 13.63 -16.24
C LYS A 30 -2.46 12.13 -16.04
N VAL A 31 -1.84 11.32 -16.88
CA VAL A 31 -1.94 9.85 -16.82
C VAL A 31 -1.19 9.31 -15.60
N GLU A 32 -0.04 9.90 -15.26
CA GLU A 32 0.70 9.54 -14.05
C GLU A 32 -0.09 9.92 -12.81
N MET A 33 -0.66 11.13 -12.75
CA MET A 33 -1.51 11.57 -11.64
C MET A 33 -2.68 10.61 -11.38
N GLU A 34 -3.40 10.19 -12.43
CA GLU A 34 -4.50 9.22 -12.29
C GLU A 34 -4.02 7.86 -11.74
N ARG A 35 -2.86 7.38 -12.21
CA ARG A 35 -2.29 6.11 -11.76
C ARG A 35 -1.79 6.18 -10.31
N ILE A 36 -1.11 7.27 -9.96
CA ILE A 36 -0.59 7.49 -8.61
C ILE A 36 -1.74 7.70 -7.64
N HIS A 37 -2.78 8.45 -8.01
CA HIS A 37 -3.96 8.60 -7.17
C HIS A 37 -4.60 7.25 -6.84
N ALA A 38 -4.75 6.37 -7.84
CA ALA A 38 -5.26 5.01 -7.59
C ALA A 38 -4.32 4.20 -6.67
N ALA A 39 -3.01 4.34 -6.82
CA ALA A 39 -2.03 3.67 -5.96
C ALA A 39 -2.10 4.17 -4.52
N VAL A 40 -2.29 5.47 -4.31
CA VAL A 40 -2.42 6.06 -2.97
C VAL A 40 -3.74 5.66 -2.30
N ASP A 41 -4.86 5.62 -3.03
CA ASP A 41 -6.14 5.12 -2.52
C ASP A 41 -6.04 3.64 -2.10
N GLY A 42 -5.34 2.83 -2.91
CA GLY A 42 -5.05 1.44 -2.61
C GLY A 42 -4.18 1.31 -1.35
N ALA A 43 -3.08 2.03 -1.28
CA ALA A 43 -2.19 2.07 -0.12
C ALA A 43 -2.92 2.49 1.18
N LEU A 44 -3.85 3.44 1.10
CA LEU A 44 -4.67 3.88 2.23
C LEU A 44 -5.52 2.74 2.78
N THR A 45 -6.15 1.98 1.89
CA THR A 45 -6.96 0.81 2.24
C THR A 45 -6.10 -0.32 2.80
N MET A 46 -4.98 -0.62 2.13
CA MET A 46 -4.06 -1.69 2.48
C MET A 46 -3.40 -1.46 3.85
N SER A 47 -2.91 -0.25 4.12
CA SER A 47 -2.27 0.09 5.40
C SER A 47 -3.24 -0.03 6.59
N ALA A 48 -4.49 0.41 6.44
CA ALA A 48 -5.53 0.24 7.47
C ALA A 48 -5.82 -1.24 7.76
N ALA A 49 -6.03 -2.03 6.69
CA ALA A 49 -6.29 -3.46 6.81
C ALA A 49 -5.11 -4.19 7.46
N ALA A 50 -3.90 -3.90 7.01
CA ALA A 50 -2.66 -4.45 7.56
C ALA A 50 -2.51 -4.14 9.05
N ALA A 51 -2.69 -2.87 9.45
CA ALA A 51 -2.63 -2.47 10.86
C ALA A 51 -3.67 -3.21 11.71
N ALA A 52 -4.88 -3.46 11.20
CA ALA A 52 -5.90 -4.23 11.91
C ALA A 52 -5.52 -5.72 12.01
N ALA A 53 -4.92 -6.28 10.97
CA ALA A 53 -4.64 -7.70 10.84
C ALA A 53 -3.41 -8.19 11.60
N VAL A 54 -2.51 -7.31 12.07
CA VAL A 54 -1.29 -7.75 12.80
C VAL A 54 -1.64 -8.74 13.92
N GLY A 55 -1.12 -9.96 13.82
CA GLY A 55 -1.45 -11.10 14.69
C GLY A 55 -0.32 -12.12 14.73
N ASP A 56 -0.47 -13.14 15.59
CA ASP A 56 0.44 -14.29 15.63
C ASP A 56 -0.01 -15.31 14.57
N ASP A 57 0.37 -15.06 13.32
CA ASP A 57 -0.01 -15.85 12.16
C ASP A 57 1.16 -16.03 11.17
N GLU A 58 0.93 -16.87 10.17
CA GLU A 58 1.93 -17.19 9.16
C GLU A 58 2.34 -15.96 8.33
N THR A 59 1.45 -15.00 8.10
CA THR A 59 1.74 -13.79 7.31
C THR A 59 2.66 -12.86 8.10
N TYR A 60 2.42 -12.68 9.41
CA TYR A 60 3.36 -11.98 10.29
C TYR A 60 4.72 -12.69 10.29
N GLY A 61 4.71 -14.02 10.50
CA GLY A 61 5.91 -14.84 10.52
C GLY A 61 6.75 -14.72 9.24
N ARG A 62 6.09 -14.62 8.09
CA ARG A 62 6.71 -14.49 6.77
C ARG A 62 7.48 -13.19 6.58
N TRP A 63 6.98 -12.07 7.10
CA TRP A 63 7.52 -10.75 6.79
C TRP A 63 8.33 -10.11 7.93
N PHE A 64 8.03 -10.49 9.18
CA PHE A 64 8.65 -9.93 10.38
C PHE A 64 9.33 -10.98 11.28
N GLY A 65 9.24 -12.26 10.93
CA GLY A 65 9.85 -13.35 11.67
C GLY A 65 9.09 -13.72 12.94
N ARG A 66 9.80 -14.22 13.97
CA ARG A 66 9.16 -14.75 15.18
C ARG A 66 8.29 -13.71 15.87
N TYR A 67 7.02 -14.06 16.10
CA TYR A 67 6.08 -13.22 16.82
C TYR A 67 6.53 -12.92 18.26
N SER A 68 6.34 -11.67 18.66
CA SER A 68 6.25 -11.26 20.06
C SER A 68 5.28 -10.09 20.15
N ALA A 69 4.58 -9.97 21.29
CA ALA A 69 3.58 -8.92 21.48
C ALA A 69 4.15 -7.51 21.27
N ARG A 70 5.38 -7.28 21.77
CA ARG A 70 6.08 -6.00 21.60
C ARG A 70 6.36 -5.68 20.13
N ASN A 71 6.97 -6.61 19.41
CA ASN A 71 7.31 -6.43 18.00
C ASN A 71 6.06 -6.25 17.14
N ALA A 72 5.00 -6.99 17.44
CA ALA A 72 3.71 -6.86 16.76
C ALA A 72 3.06 -5.51 17.03
N GLU A 73 3.18 -4.96 18.24
CA GLU A 73 2.71 -3.61 18.54
C GLU A 73 3.53 -2.53 17.81
N GLU A 74 4.85 -2.69 17.72
CA GLU A 74 5.73 -1.82 16.93
C GLU A 74 5.30 -1.83 15.45
N VAL A 75 5.14 -3.01 14.83
CA VAL A 75 4.67 -3.15 13.45
C VAL A 75 3.29 -2.50 13.25
N ARG A 76 2.36 -2.75 14.18
CA ARG A 76 1.01 -2.18 14.11
C ARG A 76 1.04 -0.65 14.14
N ASN A 77 1.86 -0.07 15.02
CA ASN A 77 1.97 1.37 15.15
C ASN A 77 2.61 2.00 13.91
N SER A 78 3.62 1.36 13.33
CA SER A 78 4.21 1.78 12.04
C SER A 78 3.19 1.79 10.90
N LEU A 79 2.39 0.73 10.75
CA LEU A 79 1.34 0.67 9.72
C LEU A 79 0.25 1.73 9.92
N LYS A 80 -0.12 2.02 11.18
CA LYS A 80 -1.03 3.13 11.51
C LYS A 80 -0.43 4.49 11.16
N ALA A 81 0.84 4.71 11.48
CA ALA A 81 1.52 5.96 11.13
C ALA A 81 1.59 6.17 9.61
N VAL A 82 1.83 5.10 8.84
CA VAL A 82 1.76 5.14 7.37
C VAL A 82 0.34 5.49 6.91
N HIS A 83 -0.68 4.85 7.48
CA HIS A 83 -2.08 5.17 7.18
C HIS A 83 -2.42 6.64 7.46
N ASP A 84 -2.00 7.15 8.62
CA ASP A 84 -2.22 8.54 9.02
C ASP A 84 -1.48 9.52 8.08
N ALA A 85 -0.28 9.15 7.59
CA ALA A 85 0.45 9.93 6.60
C ALA A 85 -0.28 10.01 5.25
N LEU A 86 -0.94 8.93 4.83
CA LEU A 86 -1.75 8.87 3.60
C LEU A 86 -2.99 9.78 3.64
N LEU A 87 -3.49 10.09 4.84
CA LEU A 87 -4.63 10.98 5.05
C LEU A 87 -4.27 12.46 5.07
N ARG A 88 -2.97 12.81 5.03
CA ARG A 88 -2.54 14.20 5.08
C ARG A 88 -2.80 14.92 3.76
N ASP A 89 -3.09 16.21 3.86
CA ASP A 89 -3.16 17.12 2.71
C ASP A 89 -1.76 17.46 2.16
N GLU A 90 -0.71 17.28 2.96
CA GLU A 90 0.69 17.66 2.65
C GLU A 90 1.51 16.52 2.00
N LEU A 91 0.85 15.55 1.38
CA LEU A 91 1.52 14.44 0.69
C LEU A 91 1.86 14.86 -0.74
N TYR A 92 3.16 15.06 -1.01
CA TYR A 92 3.68 15.52 -2.31
C TYR A 92 4.21 14.36 -3.14
N LEU A 93 3.69 14.19 -4.35
CA LEU A 93 4.08 13.13 -5.28
C LEU A 93 4.80 13.77 -6.48
N ILE A 94 6.09 13.51 -6.59
CA ILE A 94 6.97 14.19 -7.54
C ILE A 94 7.38 13.20 -8.62
N CYS A 95 6.92 13.39 -9.85
CA CYS A 95 7.28 12.50 -10.96
C CYS A 95 8.63 12.90 -11.55
N MET A 96 9.61 12.01 -11.43
CA MET A 96 10.97 12.21 -11.91
C MET A 96 11.10 11.76 -13.37
N ASN A 97 11.90 12.50 -14.15
CA ASN A 97 12.25 12.10 -15.52
C ASN A 97 13.53 11.24 -15.54
N ASP A 98 13.71 10.46 -16.61
CA ASP A 98 14.94 9.71 -16.87
C ASP A 98 16.18 10.61 -16.80
N GLY A 99 17.21 10.17 -16.08
CA GLY A 99 18.49 10.87 -15.96
C GLY A 99 18.60 11.88 -14.81
N PHE A 100 17.58 12.03 -13.96
CA PHE A 100 17.76 12.67 -12.66
C PHE A 100 18.55 11.77 -11.70
N ASP A 101 19.47 12.35 -10.92
CA ASP A 101 20.47 11.63 -10.13
C ASP A 101 19.92 10.59 -9.12
N GLY A 102 18.66 10.73 -8.69
CA GLY A 102 18.01 9.83 -7.74
C GLY A 102 17.35 8.59 -8.37
N CYS A 103 17.10 8.61 -9.68
CA CYS A 103 16.48 7.48 -10.40
C CYS A 103 17.54 6.73 -11.20
N LYS A 104 18.38 5.97 -10.50
CA LYS A 104 19.42 5.11 -11.07
C LYS A 104 18.96 3.65 -11.08
N ASP A 105 19.39 2.89 -12.08
CA ASP A 105 19.32 1.41 -12.10
C ASP A 105 18.03 0.78 -11.55
N GLY A 106 16.88 1.11 -12.13
CA GLY A 106 15.62 0.41 -11.80
C GLY A 106 14.97 0.83 -10.48
N THR A 107 15.48 1.83 -9.77
CA THR A 107 14.80 2.43 -8.60
C THR A 107 13.36 2.79 -8.94
N TYR A 108 12.43 2.41 -8.07
CA TYR A 108 10.99 2.70 -8.22
C TYR A 108 10.65 4.07 -7.64
N ALA A 109 11.11 4.36 -6.43
CA ALA A 109 10.92 5.64 -5.79
C ALA A 109 12.03 5.85 -4.74
N TYR A 110 12.05 7.05 -4.15
CA TYR A 110 12.86 7.34 -2.98
C TYR A 110 12.27 8.52 -2.19
N VAL A 111 12.74 8.67 -0.95
CA VAL A 111 12.44 9.80 -0.06
C VAL A 111 13.71 10.31 0.65
N TYR A 112 13.67 11.54 1.14
CA TYR A 112 14.59 12.02 2.17
C TYR A 112 13.92 11.89 3.53
N ARG A 113 14.51 11.11 4.43
CA ARG A 113 13.85 10.67 5.68
C ARG A 113 13.47 11.81 6.63
N ASP A 114 14.19 12.93 6.53
CA ASP A 114 14.04 14.17 7.30
C ASP A 114 13.20 15.24 6.57
N GLU A 115 12.67 14.95 5.37
CA GLU A 115 11.81 15.83 4.57
C GLU A 115 10.40 15.24 4.34
N PRO A 116 9.63 14.90 5.39
CA PRO A 116 8.26 14.42 5.22
C PRO A 116 7.36 15.52 4.60
N TYR A 117 6.42 15.23 3.69
CA TYR A 117 6.01 13.94 3.12
C TYR A 117 6.18 13.95 1.59
N ARG A 118 7.43 14.12 1.12
CA ARG A 118 7.75 14.20 -0.32
C ARG A 118 8.24 12.85 -0.86
N ILE A 119 7.49 12.27 -1.80
CA ILE A 119 7.86 11.01 -2.47
C ILE A 119 8.27 11.31 -3.91
N TYR A 120 9.49 10.90 -4.25
CA TYR A 120 10.06 11.05 -5.59
C TYR A 120 9.86 9.74 -6.36
N LEU A 121 8.95 9.75 -7.33
CA LEU A 121 8.58 8.58 -8.11
C LEU A 121 9.42 8.52 -9.38
N CYS A 122 10.18 7.44 -9.55
CA CYS A 122 10.99 7.20 -10.72
C CYS A 122 10.17 6.56 -11.85
N PRO A 123 10.63 6.64 -13.11
CA PRO A 123 9.90 6.06 -14.25
C PRO A 123 9.55 4.57 -14.07
N SER A 124 10.42 3.79 -13.40
CA SER A 124 10.21 2.37 -13.11
C SER A 124 8.96 2.08 -12.27
N PHE A 125 8.55 3.01 -11.39
CA PHE A 125 7.32 2.86 -10.58
C PHE A 125 6.10 2.60 -11.46
N HIS A 126 6.03 3.25 -12.62
CA HIS A 126 4.89 3.13 -13.51
C HIS A 126 4.78 1.76 -14.18
N PHE A 127 5.84 0.94 -14.14
CA PHE A 127 5.88 -0.42 -14.67
C PHE A 127 5.63 -1.50 -13.61
N LEU A 128 5.60 -1.16 -12.32
CA LEU A 128 5.16 -2.08 -11.29
C LEU A 128 3.68 -2.44 -11.49
N PRO A 129 3.26 -3.67 -11.17
CA PRO A 129 1.84 -4.02 -11.21
C PRO A 129 1.04 -3.21 -10.20
N GLY A 130 -0.25 -3.06 -10.47
CA GLY A 130 -1.20 -2.62 -9.45
C GLY A 130 -1.63 -3.79 -8.58
N MET A 131 -2.08 -3.49 -7.37
CA MET A 131 -2.74 -4.48 -6.54
C MET A 131 -3.92 -5.13 -7.30
N PHE A 132 -3.97 -6.47 -7.28
CA PHE A 132 -4.95 -7.31 -7.99
C PHE A 132 -4.85 -7.33 -9.53
N GLU A 133 -3.79 -6.76 -10.12
CA GLU A 133 -3.52 -6.92 -11.56
C GLU A 133 -3.03 -8.33 -11.89
N TYR A 134 -2.28 -8.92 -10.96
CA TYR A 134 -1.75 -10.29 -11.01
C TYR A 134 -2.08 -11.05 -9.72
N ASP A 135 -1.97 -12.38 -9.77
CA ASP A 135 -1.98 -13.22 -8.57
C ASP A 135 -0.79 -12.86 -7.66
N ASN A 136 -0.95 -12.88 -6.34
CA ASN A 136 0.10 -12.46 -5.41
C ASN A 136 1.33 -13.39 -5.37
N THR A 137 1.27 -14.53 -6.07
CA THR A 137 2.37 -15.47 -6.27
C THR A 137 3.03 -15.36 -7.65
N ALA A 138 2.53 -14.48 -8.53
CA ALA A 138 3.08 -14.28 -9.86
C ALA A 138 4.45 -13.58 -9.81
N ASP A 139 5.31 -13.86 -10.81
CA ASP A 139 6.66 -13.29 -10.92
C ASP A 139 6.62 -11.75 -11.01
N GLU A 140 5.57 -11.18 -11.63
CA GLU A 140 5.37 -9.73 -11.71
C GLU A 140 5.23 -9.06 -10.34
N MET A 141 4.78 -9.80 -9.33
CA MET A 141 4.61 -9.30 -7.96
C MET A 141 5.89 -9.39 -7.14
N GLU A 142 6.99 -9.97 -7.64
CA GLU A 142 8.21 -10.23 -6.85
C GLU A 142 8.80 -8.96 -6.22
N ASN A 143 8.72 -7.82 -6.91
CA ASN A 143 9.15 -6.51 -6.41
C ASN A 143 7.99 -5.69 -5.81
N GLY A 144 6.82 -6.32 -5.68
CA GLY A 144 5.57 -5.76 -5.19
C GLY A 144 4.86 -4.83 -6.17
N THR A 145 4.09 -3.91 -5.62
CA THR A 145 3.08 -3.13 -6.36
C THR A 145 3.32 -1.63 -6.27
N ARG A 146 2.62 -0.87 -7.12
CA ARG A 146 2.57 0.60 -7.02
C ARG A 146 2.02 1.05 -5.66
N GLU A 147 0.95 0.41 -5.18
CA GLU A 147 0.36 0.66 -3.87
C GLU A 147 1.35 0.36 -2.73
N GLY A 148 2.00 -0.80 -2.82
CA GLY A 148 3.02 -1.25 -1.87
C GLY A 148 4.22 -0.32 -1.81
N THR A 149 4.68 0.18 -2.96
CA THR A 149 5.78 1.15 -3.03
C THR A 149 5.45 2.43 -2.26
N ILE A 150 4.21 2.92 -2.33
CA ILE A 150 3.82 4.09 -1.52
C ILE A 150 3.90 3.80 -0.01
N ILE A 151 3.52 2.60 0.43
CA ILE A 151 3.65 2.17 1.83
C ILE A 151 5.13 2.09 2.25
N HIS A 152 5.97 1.52 1.38
CA HIS A 152 7.42 1.44 1.56
C HIS A 152 8.01 2.84 1.79
N GLU A 153 7.80 3.75 0.84
CA GLU A 153 8.40 5.09 0.90
C GLU A 153 7.92 5.90 2.10
N LEU A 154 6.63 5.84 2.43
CA LEU A 154 6.11 6.53 3.61
C LEU A 154 6.71 6.00 4.91
N SER A 155 7.03 4.71 4.99
CA SER A 155 7.57 4.10 6.20
C SER A 155 8.98 4.62 6.54
N HIS A 156 9.73 5.12 5.56
CA HIS A 156 11.09 5.63 5.76
C HIS A 156 11.18 6.92 6.55
N PHE A 157 10.15 7.78 6.47
CA PHE A 157 10.16 9.06 7.18
C PHE A 157 10.32 8.84 8.69
N GLU A 158 11.21 9.60 9.33
CA GLU A 158 11.44 9.50 10.78
C GLU A 158 10.18 9.84 11.59
N ALA A 159 9.34 10.73 11.06
CA ALA A 159 8.05 11.10 11.63
C ALA A 159 6.96 10.02 11.48
N VAL A 160 7.24 8.92 10.75
CA VAL A 160 6.28 7.84 10.47
C VAL A 160 6.73 6.55 11.16
N ALA A 161 7.72 5.86 10.61
CA ALA A 161 8.21 4.58 11.15
C ALA A 161 9.74 4.47 11.15
N GLY A 162 10.44 5.35 10.42
CA GLY A 162 11.90 5.36 10.35
C GLY A 162 12.48 4.00 9.94
N THR A 163 11.86 3.34 8.96
CA THR A 163 12.34 2.08 8.40
C THR A 163 13.61 2.27 7.58
N ASP A 164 14.35 1.19 7.40
CA ASP A 164 15.57 1.10 6.60
C ASP A 164 15.34 0.17 5.39
N ASP A 165 16.29 0.18 4.47
CA ASP A 165 16.34 -0.75 3.33
C ASP A 165 17.35 -1.87 3.59
N ASN A 166 16.89 -2.92 4.27
CA ASN A 166 17.70 -4.06 4.68
C ASN A 166 17.61 -5.24 3.70
N CYS A 167 16.55 -5.32 2.90
CA CYS A 167 16.38 -6.30 1.84
C CYS A 167 15.40 -5.77 0.79
N TYR A 168 15.53 -6.28 -0.43
CA TYR A 168 14.62 -5.99 -1.53
C TYR A 168 14.12 -7.29 -2.15
N ALA A 169 12.87 -7.27 -2.63
CA ALA A 169 12.15 -8.39 -3.23
C ALA A 169 11.57 -9.41 -2.23
N ARG A 170 10.39 -9.94 -2.58
CA ARG A 170 9.57 -10.82 -1.72
C ARG A 170 10.31 -12.08 -1.29
N SER A 171 11.01 -12.74 -2.22
CA SER A 171 11.76 -13.97 -1.93
C SER A 171 12.92 -13.75 -0.96
N VAL A 172 13.64 -12.62 -1.11
CA VAL A 172 14.77 -12.26 -0.25
C VAL A 172 14.27 -11.85 1.14
N CYS A 173 13.32 -10.92 1.22
CA CYS A 173 12.84 -10.42 2.50
C CYS A 173 12.14 -11.49 3.35
N SER A 174 11.36 -12.39 2.74
CA SER A 174 10.77 -13.51 3.48
C SER A 174 11.80 -14.55 3.94
N SER A 175 12.92 -14.68 3.23
CA SER A 175 14.06 -15.49 3.68
C SER A 175 14.77 -14.82 4.87
N GLU A 176 15.03 -13.52 4.79
CA GLU A 176 15.68 -12.75 5.87
C GLU A 176 14.84 -12.68 7.13
N ALA A 177 13.51 -12.69 7.04
CA ALA A 177 12.63 -12.77 8.21
C ALA A 177 12.89 -13.98 9.10
N ARG A 178 13.35 -15.10 8.51
CA ARG A 178 13.72 -16.32 9.24
C ARG A 178 15.15 -16.27 9.80
N ARG A 179 16.05 -15.53 9.15
CA ARG A 179 17.49 -15.51 9.47
C ARG A 179 17.85 -14.38 10.42
N GLN A 180 17.28 -13.19 10.20
CA GLN A 180 17.63 -11.93 10.84
C GLN A 180 16.36 -11.10 11.16
N PRO A 181 15.48 -11.61 12.04
CA PRO A 181 14.21 -10.95 12.35
C PRO A 181 14.36 -9.51 12.86
N GLY A 182 15.48 -9.19 13.52
CA GLY A 182 15.79 -7.83 13.99
C GLY A 182 16.04 -6.81 12.88
N LEU A 183 16.47 -7.25 11.68
CA LEU A 183 16.65 -6.36 10.53
C LEU A 183 15.31 -6.13 9.82
N VAL A 184 14.54 -7.19 9.58
CA VAL A 184 13.32 -7.08 8.78
C VAL A 184 12.17 -6.39 9.49
N ILE A 185 12.14 -6.37 10.83
CA ILE A 185 11.10 -5.66 11.57
C ILE A 185 11.13 -4.14 11.35
N ARG A 186 12.27 -3.61 10.91
CA ARG A 186 12.44 -2.21 10.51
C ARG A 186 12.70 -2.06 9.01
N ASN A 187 12.44 -3.09 8.19
CA ASN A 187 12.66 -3.03 6.75
C ASN A 187 11.41 -2.51 6.03
N ALA A 188 11.54 -1.49 5.18
CA ALA A 188 10.41 -0.89 4.46
C ALA A 188 9.65 -1.90 3.59
N ASP A 189 10.37 -2.73 2.84
CA ASP A 189 9.78 -3.79 2.00
C ASP A 189 8.99 -4.84 2.80
N SER A 190 9.36 -5.09 4.07
CA SER A 190 8.58 -6.00 4.91
C SER A 190 7.18 -5.45 5.22
N PHE A 191 7.05 -4.13 5.40
CA PHE A 191 5.74 -3.48 5.58
C PHE A 191 4.92 -3.49 4.29
N GLN A 192 5.56 -3.20 3.15
CA GLN A 192 4.95 -3.29 1.84
C GLN A 192 4.37 -4.68 1.58
N TYR A 193 5.19 -5.73 1.69
CA TYR A 193 4.76 -7.08 1.35
C TYR A 193 3.75 -7.67 2.34
N TYR A 194 3.85 -7.30 3.63
CA TYR A 194 2.83 -7.63 4.60
C TYR A 194 1.48 -7.01 4.22
N ALA A 195 1.45 -5.72 3.85
CA ALA A 195 0.21 -5.05 3.46
C ALA A 195 -0.38 -5.61 2.16
N GLU A 196 0.45 -5.94 1.17
CA GLU A 196 0.02 -6.64 -0.06
C GLU A 196 -0.60 -8.01 0.23
N ASP A 197 0.01 -8.80 1.11
CA ASP A 197 -0.53 -10.12 1.46
C ASP A 197 -1.84 -10.01 2.25
N ILE A 198 -1.94 -9.08 3.20
CA ILE A 198 -3.20 -8.85 3.93
C ILE A 198 -4.33 -8.45 2.96
N ALA A 199 -4.03 -7.67 1.92
CA ALA A 199 -5.02 -7.23 0.96
C ALA A 199 -5.64 -8.35 0.10
N VAL A 200 -4.98 -9.49 -0.05
CA VAL A 200 -5.53 -10.67 -0.73
C VAL A 200 -6.18 -11.68 0.20
N LEU A 201 -5.94 -11.60 1.51
CA LEU A 201 -6.54 -12.54 2.45
C LEU A 201 -8.05 -12.27 2.59
N PRO A 202 -8.89 -13.32 2.64
CA PRO A 202 -10.31 -13.15 2.92
C PRO A 202 -10.48 -12.59 4.33
N VAL A 203 -10.95 -11.34 4.45
CA VAL A 203 -11.28 -10.72 5.73
C VAL A 203 -12.36 -11.57 6.42
N PRO A 204 -12.14 -12.07 7.65
CA PRO A 204 -13.18 -12.76 8.40
C PRO A 204 -14.34 -11.80 8.68
N GLY A 205 -15.46 -11.96 7.96
CA GLY A 205 -16.72 -11.27 8.25
C GLY A 205 -17.04 -10.01 7.45
N GLY A 206 -16.31 -9.64 6.38
CA GLY A 206 -16.73 -8.49 5.57
C GLY A 206 -15.89 -8.23 4.31
N ALA A 207 -16.60 -8.23 3.17
CA ALA A 207 -16.22 -7.72 1.85
C ALA A 207 -14.79 -8.03 1.35
N ILE A 208 -14.70 -8.95 0.39
CA ILE A 208 -13.57 -9.03 -0.54
C ILE A 208 -13.39 -7.62 -1.14
N LEU A 209 -12.17 -7.09 -1.13
CA LEU A 209 -11.81 -5.87 -1.84
C LEU A 209 -11.80 -6.16 -3.36
N ILE A 210 -12.96 -6.49 -3.92
CA ILE A 210 -13.13 -6.59 -5.38
C ILE A 210 -13.31 -5.16 -5.86
N ARG A 211 -12.28 -4.61 -6.49
CA ARG A 211 -12.44 -3.43 -7.34
C ARG A 211 -13.53 -3.78 -8.35
N THR A 212 -14.63 -3.05 -8.35
CA THR A 212 -15.72 -3.15 -9.32
C THR A 212 -15.19 -2.80 -10.71
N GLY A 213 -14.56 -3.79 -11.35
CA GLY A 213 -14.02 -3.73 -12.70
C GLY A 213 -15.11 -4.04 -13.71
N ARG A 214 -15.59 -2.99 -14.36
CA ARG A 214 -16.41 -2.95 -15.58
C ARG A 214 -16.25 -4.19 -16.47
N LEU A 215 -17.34 -4.96 -16.63
CA LEU A 215 -17.49 -5.97 -17.67
C LEU A 215 -17.11 -5.35 -19.03
N ARG A 216 -15.99 -5.79 -19.60
CA ARG A 216 -15.74 -5.60 -21.03
C ARG A 216 -16.65 -6.57 -21.78
N ARG A 217 -17.47 -6.03 -22.67
CA ARG A 217 -18.13 -6.81 -23.73
C ARG A 217 -17.10 -7.22 -24.77
#